data_AF-A0A8J1XKX2-F1
#
_entry.id   AF-A0A8J1XKX2-F1
#
_cell.length_a   1.000
_cell.length_b   1.000
_cell.length_c   1.000
_cell.angle_alpha   90.00
_cell.angle_beta   90.00
_cell.angle_gamma   90.00
#
_symmetry.space_group_name_H-M   'P 1'
#
loop_
_entity.id
_entity.type
_entity.pdbx_description
1 polymer ?
#
loop_
_entity_poly.entity_id
_entity_poly.type
_entity_poly.pdbx_seq_one_letter_code
_entity_poly.pdbx_strand_id
1 'polypeptide(L)'
;MIVKYALGLCILGTCLLNIDAWLFDVNSGDSKCTSAGGNCKTSGCSGSWKTGLCSGAANRRCCVENSGNDGKCTSAGGSCKTSGCSGSWQSGLCSGPVNRKCCVGDDSQCTNAGGKCQTTSCDGSLRTGLCSGQTSRRCCIKSSGNGNKLSHSQAASMLSQAGISTSSSGRCSNRNVRTCTSLEQIRRATITGTINELKKPSRCPVIVTGGTEIGHAGGTYSHWNGYKIDLGLNSCLDKYIKKNFPFHRMRGRYPVYKAPSGNEYCLEGNHWDNTYY
;
A
#
# COMPACT_ATOMS: atom_id res chain seq x y z
N MET A 1 -19.35 -44.00 -41.12
CA MET A 1 -20.36 -45.05 -41.33
C MET A 1 -20.08 -46.18 -40.33
N ILE A 2 -20.76 -46.18 -39.19
CA ILE A 2 -20.83 -47.30 -38.24
C ILE A 2 -22.29 -47.37 -37.80
N VAL A 3 -22.97 -48.43 -38.20
CA VAL A 3 -24.33 -48.77 -37.75
C VAL A 3 -24.18 -49.71 -36.55
N LYS A 4 -24.85 -49.41 -35.44
CA LYS A 4 -25.06 -50.38 -34.35
C LYS A 4 -26.55 -50.45 -34.04
N TYR A 5 -27.11 -51.63 -34.25
CA TYR A 5 -28.50 -51.97 -33.93
C TYR A 5 -28.65 -52.13 -32.42
N ALA A 6 -29.71 -51.55 -31.84
CA ALA A 6 -30.14 -51.84 -30.48
C ALA A 6 -31.24 -52.90 -30.51
N LEU A 7 -30.98 -54.06 -29.90
CA LEU A 7 -32.00 -55.06 -29.58
C LEU A 7 -32.89 -54.51 -28.45
N GLY A 8 -34.18 -54.31 -28.71
CA GLY A 8 -35.17 -53.97 -27.70
C GLY A 8 -35.85 -55.23 -27.14
N LEU A 9 -35.77 -55.44 -25.83
CA LEU A 9 -36.57 -56.42 -25.10
C LEU A 9 -37.81 -55.70 -24.52
N CYS A 10 -39.01 -56.12 -24.91
CA CYS A 10 -40.26 -55.57 -24.37
C CYS A 10 -40.75 -56.43 -23.19
N ILE A 11 -40.96 -55.83 -22.03
CA ILE A 11 -41.68 -56.47 -20.91
C ILE A 11 -42.81 -55.52 -20.49
N LEU A 12 -44.04 -56.02 -20.64
CA LEU A 12 -45.28 -55.54 -20.02
C LEU A 12 -45.56 -54.02 -20.03
N GLY A 13 -46.13 -53.54 -21.14
CA GLY A 13 -47.29 -52.65 -21.06
C GLY A 13 -47.09 -51.14 -21.21
N THR A 14 -45.88 -50.60 -21.20
CA THR A 14 -45.65 -49.19 -21.53
C THR A 14 -44.39 -49.00 -22.38
N CYS A 15 -44.57 -48.68 -23.67
CA CYS A 15 -43.53 -48.04 -24.47
C CYS A 15 -43.38 -46.60 -23.98
N LEU A 16 -42.60 -46.40 -22.91
CA LEU A 16 -42.04 -45.08 -22.64
C LEU A 16 -40.96 -44.84 -23.69
N LEU A 17 -41.26 -43.97 -24.66
CA LEU A 17 -40.24 -43.33 -25.48
C LEU A 17 -39.38 -42.47 -24.55
N ASN A 18 -38.38 -43.08 -23.91
CA ASN A 18 -37.28 -42.35 -23.32
C ASN A 18 -36.46 -41.80 -24.50
N ILE A 19 -36.88 -40.64 -24.98
CA ILE A 19 -35.98 -39.70 -25.64
C ILE A 19 -35.12 -39.15 -24.50
N ASP A 20 -34.25 -39.99 -23.95
CA ASP A 20 -33.14 -39.51 -23.15
C ASP A 20 -32.30 -38.68 -24.11
N ALA A 21 -32.38 -37.39 -23.85
CA ALA A 21 -31.77 -36.35 -24.62
C ALA A 21 -30.32 -36.75 -24.97
N TRP A 22 -30.07 -36.93 -26.26
CA TRP A 22 -28.78 -36.58 -26.83
C TRP A 22 -28.62 -35.06 -26.75
N LEU A 23 -28.57 -34.52 -25.53
CA LEU A 23 -27.78 -33.35 -25.25
C LEU A 23 -26.34 -33.85 -25.30
N PHE A 24 -25.80 -33.93 -26.52
CA PHE A 24 -24.40 -33.59 -26.71
C PHE A 24 -24.20 -32.31 -25.92
N ASP A 25 -23.39 -32.39 -24.88
CA ASP A 25 -23.04 -31.23 -24.07
C ASP A 25 -22.22 -30.31 -24.99
N VAL A 26 -22.91 -29.45 -25.75
CA VAL A 26 -22.32 -28.41 -26.61
C VAL A 26 -21.48 -27.43 -25.76
N ASN A 27 -21.48 -27.58 -24.44
CA ASN A 27 -20.74 -26.79 -23.49
C ASN A 27 -19.28 -27.22 -23.24
N SER A 28 -18.72 -28.24 -23.93
CA SER A 28 -17.34 -28.68 -23.64
C SER A 28 -16.37 -28.78 -24.82
N GLY A 29 -16.82 -28.60 -26.08
CA GLY A 29 -15.95 -28.79 -27.25
C GLY A 29 -14.76 -27.82 -27.32
N ASP A 30 -14.96 -26.57 -26.89
CA ASP A 30 -13.91 -25.55 -26.90
C ASP A 30 -13.32 -25.31 -25.49
N SER A 31 -13.60 -26.20 -24.53
CA SER A 31 -13.17 -26.10 -23.13
C SER A 31 -11.65 -25.96 -22.97
N LYS A 32 -10.86 -26.58 -23.84
CA LYS A 32 -9.39 -26.44 -23.87
C LYS A 32 -8.96 -25.04 -24.29
N CYS A 33 -9.67 -24.43 -25.23
CA CYS A 33 -9.41 -23.06 -25.65
C CYS A 33 -9.85 -22.03 -24.60
N THR A 34 -11.04 -22.21 -24.02
CA THR A 34 -11.54 -21.33 -22.95
C THR A 34 -10.70 -21.44 -21.68
N SER A 35 -10.24 -22.65 -21.31
CA SER A 35 -9.28 -22.86 -20.22
C SER A 35 -7.90 -22.25 -20.49
N ALA A 36 -7.53 -22.10 -21.76
CA ALA A 36 -6.33 -21.39 -22.19
C ALA A 36 -6.53 -19.86 -22.29
N GLY A 37 -7.70 -19.35 -21.89
CA GLY A 37 -8.04 -17.93 -21.90
C GLY A 37 -8.31 -17.37 -23.30
N GLY A 38 -8.67 -18.23 -24.26
CA GLY A 38 -8.92 -17.85 -25.65
C GLY A 38 -10.34 -18.20 -26.12
N ASN A 39 -10.65 -17.75 -27.33
CA ASN A 39 -11.89 -18.08 -28.02
C ASN A 39 -11.57 -18.70 -29.39
N CYS A 40 -12.32 -19.72 -29.78
CA CYS A 40 -12.15 -20.39 -31.06
C CYS A 40 -12.71 -19.53 -32.20
N LYS A 41 -11.83 -19.07 -33.09
CA LYS A 41 -12.14 -18.20 -34.24
C LYS A 41 -11.43 -18.71 -35.49
N THR A 42 -11.90 -18.30 -36.67
CA THR A 42 -11.31 -18.68 -37.97
C THR A 42 -10.44 -17.57 -38.57
N SER A 43 -10.63 -16.31 -38.15
CA SER A 43 -9.86 -15.14 -38.57
C SER A 43 -10.01 -14.00 -37.55
N GLY A 44 -9.34 -12.86 -37.78
CA GLY A 44 -9.57 -11.64 -36.98
C GLY A 44 -9.11 -11.75 -35.51
N CYS A 45 -7.96 -12.38 -35.27
CA CYS A 45 -7.37 -12.42 -33.93
C CYS A 45 -6.41 -11.25 -33.75
N SER A 46 -6.66 -10.42 -32.72
CA SER A 46 -5.73 -9.34 -32.34
C SER A 46 -4.63 -9.82 -31.39
N GLY A 47 -4.70 -11.09 -30.96
CA GLY A 47 -3.73 -11.75 -30.10
C GLY A 47 -3.03 -12.93 -30.76
N SER A 48 -2.70 -13.96 -29.97
CA SER A 48 -1.93 -15.11 -30.45
C SER A 48 -2.81 -16.31 -30.78
N TRP A 49 -2.53 -16.96 -31.91
CA TRP A 49 -3.20 -18.18 -32.32
C TRP A 49 -2.57 -19.43 -31.70
N LYS A 50 -3.40 -20.32 -31.15
CA LYS A 50 -3.04 -21.68 -30.75
C LYS A 50 -3.85 -22.68 -31.56
N THR A 51 -3.20 -23.71 -32.09
CA THR A 51 -3.83 -24.78 -32.87
C THR A 51 -4.21 -25.95 -31.97
N GLY A 52 -5.17 -26.79 -32.39
CA GLY A 52 -5.54 -28.03 -31.68
C GLY A 52 -6.28 -27.86 -30.34
N LEU A 53 -6.65 -26.64 -29.96
CA LEU A 53 -7.40 -26.35 -28.73
C LEU A 53 -8.91 -26.14 -28.97
N CYS A 54 -9.31 -26.08 -30.24
CA CYS A 54 -10.68 -25.88 -30.69
C CYS A 54 -11.21 -27.17 -31.29
N SER A 55 -12.44 -27.53 -30.97
CA SER A 55 -13.11 -28.68 -31.61
C SER A 55 -13.68 -28.29 -32.98
N GLY A 56 -13.99 -29.28 -33.82
CA GLY A 56 -14.61 -29.06 -35.12
C GLY A 56 -13.61 -28.77 -36.25
N ALA A 57 -13.99 -27.92 -37.20
CA ALA A 57 -13.26 -27.71 -38.45
C ALA A 57 -11.81 -27.26 -38.25
N ALA A 58 -10.90 -27.77 -39.07
CA ALA A 58 -9.45 -27.56 -38.95
C ALA A 58 -9.01 -26.08 -39.06
N ASN A 59 -9.86 -25.22 -39.65
CA ASN A 59 -9.61 -23.78 -39.74
C ASN A 59 -9.97 -23.01 -38.46
N ARG A 60 -10.60 -23.66 -37.46
CA ARG A 60 -10.85 -23.04 -36.15
C ARG A 60 -9.59 -23.11 -35.31
N ARG A 61 -9.08 -21.95 -34.92
CA ARG A 61 -7.90 -21.81 -34.07
C ARG A 61 -8.27 -21.04 -32.82
N CYS A 62 -7.61 -21.35 -31.71
CA CYS A 62 -7.85 -20.66 -30.46
C CYS A 62 -7.14 -19.32 -30.50
N CYS A 63 -7.91 -18.23 -30.57
CA CYS A 63 -7.39 -16.88 -30.45
C CYS A 63 -7.34 -16.49 -28.97
N VAL A 64 -6.14 -16.30 -28.45
CA VAL A 64 -5.94 -15.71 -27.14
C VAL A 64 -5.72 -14.22 -27.35
N GLU A 65 -6.78 -13.41 -27.22
CA GLU A 65 -6.74 -11.96 -27.39
C GLU A 65 -5.73 -11.33 -26.40
N ASN A 66 -4.82 -10.49 -26.89
CA ASN A 66 -3.76 -9.89 -26.07
C ASN A 66 -4.17 -8.59 -25.35
N SER A 67 -5.38 -8.09 -25.57
CA SER A 67 -5.64 -6.65 -25.40
C SER A 67 -6.91 -6.27 -24.63
N GLY A 68 -7.64 -7.23 -24.04
CA GLY A 68 -8.97 -6.93 -23.47
C GLY A 68 -9.12 -6.86 -21.95
N ASN A 69 -8.47 -7.75 -21.17
CA ASN A 69 -8.86 -8.00 -19.78
C ASN A 69 -7.76 -7.80 -18.74
N ASP A 70 -6.55 -7.37 -19.15
CA ASP A 70 -5.51 -6.91 -18.22
C ASP A 70 -5.96 -5.66 -17.45
N GLY A 71 -7.01 -4.98 -17.94
CA GLY A 71 -7.72 -3.91 -17.25
C GLY A 71 -8.07 -4.26 -15.80
N LYS A 72 -8.44 -5.52 -15.50
CA LYS A 72 -8.73 -5.94 -14.12
C LYS A 72 -7.48 -5.90 -13.24
N CYS A 73 -6.35 -6.36 -13.75
CA CYS A 73 -5.07 -6.30 -13.04
C CYS A 73 -4.57 -4.86 -12.88
N THR A 74 -4.67 -4.04 -13.93
CA THR A 74 -4.23 -2.64 -13.87
C THR A 74 -5.15 -1.79 -12.98
N SER A 75 -6.46 -2.04 -12.98
CA SER A 75 -7.41 -1.44 -12.03
C SER A 75 -7.13 -1.85 -10.58
N ALA A 76 -6.62 -3.07 -10.35
CA ALA A 76 -6.14 -3.49 -9.03
C ALA A 76 -4.78 -2.86 -8.65
N GLY A 77 -4.17 -2.06 -9.53
CA GLY A 77 -2.85 -1.47 -9.33
C GLY A 77 -1.69 -2.41 -9.61
N GLY A 78 -1.97 -3.59 -10.16
CA GLY A 78 -0.96 -4.59 -10.48
C GLY A 78 -0.47 -4.54 -11.91
N SER A 79 0.56 -5.35 -12.17
CA SER A 79 1.08 -5.61 -13.52
C SER A 79 1.05 -7.12 -13.80
N CYS A 80 0.57 -7.50 -14.98
CA CYS A 80 0.56 -8.88 -15.42
C CYS A 80 1.96 -9.36 -15.76
N LYS A 81 2.45 -10.40 -15.07
CA LYS A 81 3.77 -11.00 -15.31
C LYS A 81 3.78 -12.48 -14.97
N THR A 82 4.80 -13.18 -15.44
CA THR A 82 4.96 -14.64 -15.27
C THR A 82 5.96 -15.00 -14.16
N SER A 83 6.79 -14.06 -13.73
CA SER A 83 7.77 -14.22 -12.64
C SER A 83 8.19 -12.85 -12.08
N GLY A 84 9.02 -12.82 -11.03
CA GLY A 84 9.64 -11.58 -10.53
C GLY A 84 8.64 -10.60 -9.90
N CYS A 85 7.78 -11.08 -9.00
CA CYS A 85 6.86 -10.22 -8.24
C CYS A 85 7.46 -9.84 -6.89
N SER A 86 7.59 -8.54 -6.66
CA SER A 86 7.96 -7.94 -5.36
C SER A 86 6.76 -7.76 -4.42
N GLY A 87 5.58 -8.21 -4.84
CA GLY A 87 4.32 -8.08 -4.12
C GLY A 87 3.53 -9.37 -4.09
N SER A 88 2.21 -9.26 -4.03
CA SER A 88 1.30 -10.40 -3.99
C SER A 88 0.83 -10.81 -5.39
N TRP A 89 0.72 -12.13 -5.61
CA TRP A 89 0.16 -12.69 -6.83
C TRP A 89 -1.36 -12.84 -6.72
N GLN A 90 -2.08 -12.44 -7.76
CA GLN A 90 -3.51 -12.67 -7.94
C GLN A 90 -3.76 -13.37 -9.27
N SER A 91 -4.46 -14.51 -9.21
CA SER A 91 -4.87 -15.30 -10.38
C SER A 91 -6.15 -14.75 -11.03
N GLY A 92 -6.33 -14.98 -12.33
CA GLY A 92 -7.59 -14.67 -13.04
C GLY A 92 -7.83 -13.19 -13.36
N LEU A 93 -6.89 -12.29 -13.03
CA LEU A 93 -6.97 -10.87 -13.33
C LEU A 93 -6.18 -10.45 -14.59
N CYS A 94 -5.38 -11.36 -15.11
CA CYS A 94 -4.62 -11.17 -16.33
C CYS A 94 -5.21 -12.01 -17.45
N SER A 95 -5.26 -11.43 -18.65
CA SER A 95 -5.54 -12.18 -19.86
C SER A 95 -4.44 -13.20 -20.16
N GLY A 96 -4.68 -14.10 -21.11
CA GLY A 96 -3.67 -15.03 -21.60
C GLY A 96 -3.48 -16.28 -20.73
N PRO A 97 -2.29 -16.90 -20.76
CA PRO A 97 -2.07 -18.22 -20.18
C PRO A 97 -2.12 -18.19 -18.65
N VAL A 98 -2.50 -19.32 -18.04
CA VAL A 98 -2.69 -19.48 -16.58
C VAL A 98 -1.46 -19.15 -15.72
N ASN A 99 -0.26 -19.14 -16.31
CA ASN A 99 0.98 -18.75 -15.64
C ASN A 99 1.22 -17.24 -15.63
N ARG A 100 0.45 -16.45 -16.38
CA ARG A 100 0.46 -14.98 -16.30
C ARG A 100 -0.48 -14.56 -15.18
N LYS A 101 0.09 -14.11 -14.08
CA LYS A 101 -0.65 -13.68 -12.89
C LYS A 101 -0.50 -12.18 -12.69
N CYS A 102 -1.47 -11.59 -12.02
CA CYS A 102 -1.40 -10.18 -11.65
C CYS A 102 -0.50 -10.03 -10.43
N CYS A 103 0.57 -9.26 -10.56
CA CYS A 103 1.38 -8.89 -9.41
C CYS A 103 0.96 -7.51 -8.95
N VAL A 104 0.27 -7.47 -7.81
CA VAL A 104 -0.05 -6.24 -7.08
C VAL A 104 1.04 -6.01 -6.07
N GLY A 105 1.75 -4.89 -6.18
CA GLY A 105 2.78 -4.56 -5.21
C GLY A 105 2.23 -3.83 -4.00
N ASP A 106 3.10 -3.64 -3.01
CA ASP A 106 2.80 -2.92 -1.79
C ASP A 106 2.92 -1.41 -2.02
N ASP A 107 1.79 -0.70 -1.98
CA ASP A 107 1.75 0.77 -2.07
C ASP A 107 2.05 1.44 -0.72
N SER A 108 2.43 0.69 0.32
CA SER A 108 2.69 1.20 1.67
C SER A 108 3.63 2.40 1.69
N GLN A 109 4.62 2.47 0.80
CA GLN A 109 5.51 3.63 0.71
C GLN A 109 4.75 4.92 0.36
N CYS A 110 3.78 4.85 -0.56
CA CYS A 110 2.91 5.96 -0.88
C CYS A 110 1.90 6.25 0.24
N THR A 111 1.30 5.21 0.83
CA THR A 111 0.31 5.36 1.91
C THR A 111 0.94 5.97 3.17
N ASN A 112 2.16 5.54 3.53
CA ASN A 112 2.96 6.10 4.62
C ASN A 112 3.35 7.57 4.35
N ALA A 113 3.59 7.91 3.09
CA ALA A 113 3.79 9.29 2.66
C ALA A 113 2.50 10.14 2.70
N GLY A 114 1.36 9.57 3.09
CA GLY A 114 0.06 10.25 3.11
C GLY A 114 -0.53 10.47 1.72
N GLY A 115 -0.06 9.70 0.73
CA GLY A 115 -0.53 9.78 -0.64
C GLY A 115 -1.36 8.58 -1.05
N LYS A 116 -1.96 8.70 -2.23
CA LYS A 116 -2.65 7.62 -2.93
C LYS A 116 -2.01 7.42 -4.29
N CYS A 117 -1.72 6.18 -4.64
CA CYS A 117 -1.22 5.83 -5.97
C CYS A 117 -2.32 5.99 -7.02
N GLN A 118 -2.07 6.82 -8.03
CA GLN A 118 -3.00 7.07 -9.12
C GLN A 118 -2.28 7.40 -10.43
N THR A 119 -3.00 7.27 -11.54
CA THR A 119 -2.42 7.30 -12.89
C THR A 119 -2.56 8.64 -13.62
N THR A 120 -3.55 9.48 -13.26
CA THR A 120 -3.94 10.58 -14.16
C THR A 120 -4.47 11.85 -13.50
N SER A 121 -4.97 11.84 -12.27
CA SER A 121 -5.40 13.06 -11.57
C SER A 121 -4.65 13.22 -10.27
N CYS A 122 -4.19 14.42 -9.91
CA CYS A 122 -3.63 14.67 -8.59
C CYS A 122 -3.87 16.10 -8.16
N ASP A 123 -4.61 16.26 -7.09
CA ASP A 123 -4.90 17.52 -6.40
C ASP A 123 -3.81 17.80 -5.34
N GLY A 124 -2.53 17.72 -5.76
CA GLY A 124 -1.38 17.71 -4.86
C GLY A 124 -0.04 17.41 -5.56
N SER A 125 0.96 16.97 -4.80
CA SER A 125 2.30 16.66 -5.34
C SER A 125 2.44 15.20 -5.76
N LEU A 126 2.90 14.99 -7.01
CA LEU A 126 3.14 13.67 -7.58
C LEU A 126 4.59 13.19 -7.36
N ARG A 127 4.76 12.10 -6.62
CA ARG A 127 6.06 11.44 -6.41
C ARG A 127 6.16 10.13 -7.20
N THR A 128 7.27 9.95 -7.91
CA THR A 128 7.58 8.70 -8.63
C THR A 128 8.25 7.69 -7.67
N GLY A 129 8.22 6.41 -8.01
CA GLY A 129 8.95 5.36 -7.28
C GLY A 129 8.41 4.98 -5.90
N LEU A 130 7.29 5.55 -5.45
CA LEU A 130 6.61 5.19 -4.20
C LEU A 130 5.38 4.29 -4.40
N CYS A 131 5.00 4.09 -5.66
CA CYS A 131 3.87 3.25 -6.04
C CYS A 131 4.40 2.01 -6.72
N SER A 132 3.79 0.89 -6.40
CA SER A 132 4.11 -0.36 -7.06
C SER A 132 3.42 -0.47 -8.43
N GLY A 133 3.72 -1.51 -9.21
CA GLY A 133 3.09 -1.75 -10.50
C GLY A 133 3.70 -0.91 -11.64
N GLN A 134 2.86 -0.33 -12.50
CA GLN A 134 3.29 0.40 -13.70
C GLN A 134 3.96 1.74 -13.38
N THR A 135 4.89 2.19 -14.22
CA THR A 135 5.60 3.48 -14.09
C THR A 135 4.67 4.71 -14.17
N SER A 136 3.50 4.55 -14.78
CA SER A 136 2.44 5.56 -14.83
C SER A 136 1.76 5.80 -13.48
N ARG A 137 1.86 4.87 -12.53
CA ARG A 137 1.33 5.04 -11.17
C ARG A 137 2.26 5.94 -10.39
N ARG A 138 1.78 7.13 -10.04
CA ARG A 138 2.51 8.12 -9.25
C ARG A 138 1.79 8.32 -7.92
N CYS A 139 2.57 8.51 -6.86
CA CYS A 139 2.02 8.76 -5.54
C CYS A 139 1.54 10.19 -5.47
N CYS A 140 0.23 10.40 -5.43
CA CYS A 140 -0.35 11.70 -5.24
C CYS A 140 -0.52 11.99 -3.75
N ILE A 141 0.22 12.96 -3.27
CA ILE A 141 0.12 13.43 -1.90
C ILE A 141 -0.68 14.73 -1.94
N LYS A 142 -1.92 14.71 -1.43
CA LYS A 142 -2.74 15.93 -1.36
C LYS A 142 -2.09 16.93 -0.41
N SER A 143 -1.78 18.11 -0.93
CA SER A 143 -1.38 19.26 -0.11
C SER A 143 -2.62 19.90 0.47
N SER A 144 -3.28 19.23 1.42
CA SER A 144 -4.44 19.81 2.10
C SER A 144 -4.00 20.38 3.44
N GLY A 145 -4.50 21.56 3.81
CA GLY A 145 -4.22 22.28 5.06
C GLY A 145 -4.58 21.55 6.36
N ASN A 146 -5.10 20.31 6.30
CA ASN A 146 -5.23 19.37 7.42
C ASN A 146 -4.60 17.98 7.13
N GLY A 147 -4.03 17.76 5.94
CA GLY A 147 -3.19 16.59 5.58
C GLY A 147 -1.80 16.60 6.22
N ASN A 148 -1.53 17.62 7.04
CA ASN A 148 -0.36 17.69 7.92
C ASN A 148 -0.56 16.93 9.23
N LYS A 149 -1.72 16.33 9.53
CA LYS A 149 -1.95 15.59 10.77
C LYS A 149 -1.92 14.08 10.54
N LEU A 150 -1.29 13.33 11.43
CA LEU A 150 -1.13 11.89 11.34
C LEU A 150 -1.92 11.17 12.42
N SER A 151 -2.43 9.98 12.10
CA SER A 151 -2.82 9.03 13.14
C SER A 151 -1.59 8.54 13.91
N HIS A 152 -1.81 7.99 15.11
CA HIS A 152 -0.72 7.40 15.88
C HIS A 152 0.02 6.31 15.09
N SER A 153 -0.71 5.42 14.43
CA SER A 153 -0.12 4.32 13.66
C SER A 153 0.71 4.80 12.47
N GLN A 154 0.27 5.85 11.77
CA GLN A 154 1.04 6.47 10.67
C GLN A 154 2.35 7.08 11.20
N ALA A 155 2.27 7.85 12.27
CA ALA A 155 3.45 8.47 12.88
C ALA A 155 4.44 7.43 13.43
N ALA A 156 3.96 6.42 14.15
CA ALA A 156 4.77 5.33 14.67
C ALA A 156 5.45 4.52 13.56
N SER A 157 4.74 4.26 12.45
CA SER A 157 5.32 3.61 11.26
C SER A 157 6.45 4.44 10.66
N MET A 158 6.25 5.75 10.48
CA MET A 158 7.30 6.65 9.96
C MET A 158 8.54 6.71 10.88
N LEU A 159 8.33 6.77 12.20
CA LEU A 159 9.42 6.79 13.19
C LEU A 159 10.20 5.47 13.21
N SER A 160 9.51 4.34 13.28
CA SER A 160 10.12 3.01 13.32
C SER A 160 10.91 2.70 12.05
N GLN A 161 10.41 3.06 10.87
CA GLN A 161 11.15 2.96 9.60
C GLN A 161 12.44 3.79 9.58
N ALA A 162 12.49 4.89 10.32
CA ALA A 162 13.69 5.71 10.49
C ALA A 162 14.62 5.22 11.62
N GLY A 163 14.28 4.11 12.30
CA GLY A 163 15.02 3.61 13.45
C GLY A 163 14.89 4.48 14.70
N ILE A 164 13.72 5.10 14.89
CA ILE A 164 13.33 5.85 16.08
C ILE A 164 12.31 5.01 16.87
N SER A 165 12.57 4.80 18.15
CA SER A 165 11.66 4.06 19.04
C SER A 165 10.72 5.01 19.79
N THR A 166 9.60 4.48 20.28
CA THR A 166 8.64 5.19 21.13
C THR A 166 8.53 4.46 22.47
N SER A 167 8.49 5.18 23.58
CA SER A 167 8.42 4.64 24.94
C SER A 167 7.30 5.31 25.72
N SER A 168 6.34 4.53 26.21
CA SER A 168 5.15 4.97 26.93
C SER A 168 5.11 4.35 28.31
N SER A 169 5.10 5.17 29.36
CA SER A 169 5.06 4.69 30.75
C SER A 169 3.75 3.97 31.08
N GLY A 170 2.63 4.44 30.52
CA GLY A 170 1.31 3.81 30.61
C GLY A 170 1.11 2.64 29.65
N ARG A 171 2.09 2.29 28.81
CA ARG A 171 2.00 1.21 27.79
C ARG A 171 0.80 1.36 26.85
N CYS A 172 0.49 2.60 26.49
CA CYS A 172 -0.67 2.96 25.69
C CYS A 172 -0.37 4.16 24.78
N SER A 173 -1.28 4.43 23.83
CA SER A 173 -1.20 5.52 22.86
C SER A 173 -2.45 6.41 22.82
N ASN A 174 -3.33 6.30 23.82
CA ASN A 174 -4.53 7.12 23.90
C ASN A 174 -4.18 8.55 24.29
N ARG A 175 -4.47 9.50 23.40
CA ARG A 175 -4.21 10.93 23.59
C ARG A 175 -4.88 11.53 24.82
N ASN A 176 -5.99 10.97 25.26
CA ASN A 176 -6.75 11.47 26.40
C ASN A 176 -6.27 10.89 27.75
N VAL A 177 -5.10 10.25 27.79
CA VAL A 177 -4.52 9.66 28.99
C VAL A 177 -3.09 10.16 29.16
N ARG A 178 -2.83 10.90 30.26
CA ARG A 178 -1.55 11.59 30.52
C ARG A 178 -0.33 10.66 30.61
N THR A 179 -0.52 9.39 30.94
CA THR A 179 0.58 8.41 31.03
C THR A 179 0.90 7.74 29.69
N CYS A 180 0.09 7.95 28.65
CA CYS A 180 0.37 7.41 27.33
C CYS A 180 1.34 8.32 26.56
N THR A 181 2.14 7.74 25.68
CA THR A 181 2.78 8.47 24.59
C THR A 181 1.91 8.35 23.35
N SER A 182 1.09 9.38 23.10
CA SER A 182 0.21 9.44 21.93
C SER A 182 0.91 10.16 20.79
N LEU A 183 0.66 9.71 19.56
CA LEU A 183 1.06 10.45 18.35
C LEU A 183 -0.16 10.81 17.51
N GLU A 184 -1.35 10.59 18.05
CA GLU A 184 -2.61 10.90 17.39
C GLU A 184 -2.72 12.41 17.16
N GLN A 185 -3.06 12.82 15.94
CA GLN A 185 -3.09 14.22 15.51
C GLN A 185 -1.74 14.95 15.64
N ILE A 186 -0.62 14.23 15.60
CA ILE A 186 0.69 14.89 15.51
C ILE A 186 0.90 15.48 14.11
N ARG A 187 1.65 16.57 13.99
CA ARG A 187 1.98 17.11 12.67
C ARG A 187 2.99 16.21 11.97
N ARG A 188 2.78 15.95 10.68
CA ARG A 188 3.74 15.33 9.77
C ARG A 188 5.06 16.09 9.80
N ALA A 189 5.01 17.43 9.81
CA ALA A 189 6.19 18.30 9.94
C ALA A 189 7.03 17.97 11.20
N THR A 190 6.38 17.74 12.34
CA THR A 190 7.04 17.33 13.60
C THR A 190 7.76 16.00 13.45
N ILE A 191 7.10 15.00 12.87
CA ILE A 191 7.72 13.67 12.62
C ILE A 191 8.87 13.78 11.61
N THR A 192 8.67 14.46 10.48
CA THR A 192 9.71 14.60 9.46
C THR A 192 10.88 15.46 9.92
N GLY A 193 10.62 16.50 10.73
CA GLY A 193 11.66 17.32 11.35
C GLY A 193 12.49 16.49 12.33
N THR A 194 11.85 15.69 13.18
CA THR A 194 12.55 14.74 14.07
C THR A 194 13.44 13.78 13.28
N ILE A 195 12.95 13.24 12.16
CA ILE A 195 13.72 12.31 11.31
C ILE A 195 14.88 13.01 10.59
N ASN A 196 14.62 14.15 9.95
CA ASN A 196 15.58 14.76 9.02
C ASN A 196 16.56 15.73 9.70
N GLU A 197 16.20 16.35 10.83
CA GLU A 197 17.08 17.30 11.55
C GLU A 197 17.85 16.63 12.69
N LEU A 198 17.26 15.60 13.32
CA LEU A 198 17.90 14.86 14.41
C LEU A 198 18.38 13.49 13.98
N LYS A 199 17.47 12.56 13.65
CA LYS A 199 17.84 11.14 13.52
C LYS A 199 18.85 10.89 12.40
N LYS A 200 18.59 11.36 11.18
CA LYS A 200 19.46 11.12 10.02
C LYS A 200 20.85 11.77 10.17
N PRO A 201 20.97 13.06 10.51
CA PRO A 201 22.29 13.70 10.56
C PRO A 201 23.09 13.29 11.81
N SER A 202 22.44 13.13 12.96
CA SER A 202 23.14 12.73 14.19
C SER A 202 23.54 11.26 14.20
N ARG A 203 22.76 10.41 13.52
CA ARG A 203 22.82 8.93 13.61
C ARG A 203 22.65 8.40 15.03
N CYS A 204 22.24 9.24 15.98
CA CYS A 204 22.08 8.86 17.38
C CYS A 204 20.83 7.98 17.59
N PRO A 205 20.78 7.23 18.71
CA PRO A 205 19.52 6.75 19.25
C PRO A 205 18.58 7.91 19.53
N VAL A 206 17.33 7.78 19.09
CA VAL A 206 16.25 8.74 19.36
C VAL A 206 15.08 7.93 19.91
N ILE A 207 14.57 8.34 21.06
CA ILE A 207 13.45 7.70 21.75
C ILE A 207 12.40 8.77 21.99
N VAL A 208 11.21 8.62 21.41
CA VAL A 208 10.06 9.47 21.68
C VAL A 208 9.43 9.04 23.00
N THR A 209 9.29 9.96 23.94
CA THR A 209 8.76 9.70 25.30
C THR A 209 7.43 10.39 25.57
N GLY A 210 7.09 11.40 24.76
CA GLY A 210 5.85 12.15 24.84
C GLY A 210 5.51 12.71 23.48
N GLY A 211 4.23 12.93 23.23
CA GLY A 211 3.75 13.39 21.94
C GLY A 211 2.55 14.30 22.13
N THR A 212 1.37 13.78 21.86
CA THR A 212 0.17 14.60 21.74
C THR A 212 -0.79 14.45 22.90
N GLU A 213 -0.49 13.60 23.88
CA GLU A 213 -1.32 13.33 25.04
C GLU A 213 -1.69 14.57 25.86
N ILE A 214 -2.76 14.46 26.65
CA ILE A 214 -3.14 15.49 27.62
C ILE A 214 -2.10 15.62 28.73
N GLY A 215 -2.05 16.80 29.35
CA GLY A 215 -1.17 17.06 30.49
C GLY A 215 -0.06 18.07 30.22
N HIS A 216 0.09 18.48 28.98
CA HIS A 216 1.00 19.54 28.53
C HIS A 216 0.33 20.91 28.53
N ALA A 217 1.14 21.97 28.55
CA ALA A 217 0.64 23.34 28.40
C ALA A 217 -0.03 23.54 27.03
N GLY A 218 -1.14 24.28 27.04
CA GLY A 218 -1.87 24.66 25.83
C GLY A 218 -1.18 25.78 25.04
N GLY A 219 -1.83 26.23 23.96
CA GLY A 219 -1.36 27.30 23.08
C GLY A 219 -1.20 26.85 21.63
N THR A 220 -0.92 27.81 20.73
CA THR A 220 -0.84 27.57 19.28
C THR A 220 0.18 26.48 18.94
N TYR A 221 1.42 26.62 19.44
CA TYR A 221 2.53 25.70 19.20
C TYR A 221 2.71 24.74 20.38
N SER A 222 1.76 23.83 20.55
CA SER A 222 1.67 22.91 21.70
C SER A 222 1.71 21.43 21.32
N HIS A 223 1.87 20.56 22.30
CA HIS A 223 1.68 19.10 22.18
C HIS A 223 0.26 18.75 21.70
N TRP A 224 -0.75 19.42 22.25
CA TRP A 224 -2.14 19.24 21.83
C TRP A 224 -2.41 19.73 20.40
N ASN A 225 -1.61 20.66 19.89
CA ASN A 225 -1.68 21.03 18.49
C ASN A 225 -0.64 20.29 17.64
N GLY A 226 0.01 19.26 18.18
CA GLY A 226 0.93 18.36 17.49
C GLY A 226 2.17 19.04 16.91
N TYR A 227 2.52 20.23 17.40
CA TYR A 227 3.75 20.95 17.03
C TYR A 227 4.95 20.43 17.80
N LYS A 228 4.71 19.81 18.96
CA LYS A 228 5.73 19.36 19.88
C LYS A 228 5.84 17.85 19.97
N ILE A 229 7.03 17.38 20.35
CA ILE A 229 7.32 15.98 20.65
C ILE A 229 8.43 15.93 21.71
N ASP A 230 8.28 15.06 22.71
CA ASP A 230 9.27 14.88 23.76
C ASP A 230 10.22 13.74 23.40
N LEU A 231 11.52 13.98 23.53
CA LEU A 231 12.56 12.98 23.31
C LEU A 231 13.34 12.69 24.59
N GLY A 232 13.57 11.41 24.84
CA GLY A 232 14.42 10.96 25.95
C GLY A 232 15.87 11.43 25.78
N LEU A 233 16.49 11.80 26.90
CA LEU A 233 17.89 12.22 26.93
C LEU A 233 18.82 11.05 26.62
N ASN A 234 19.88 11.34 25.88
CA ASN A 234 21.04 10.45 25.78
C ASN A 234 22.26 11.24 25.34
N SER A 235 23.44 10.80 25.78
CA SER A 235 24.68 11.55 25.58
C SER A 235 25.02 11.85 24.11
N CYS A 236 24.58 11.01 23.16
CA CYS A 236 24.79 11.24 21.73
C CYS A 236 23.91 12.38 21.22
N LEU A 237 22.59 12.28 21.42
CA LEU A 237 21.63 13.27 20.95
C LEU A 237 21.83 14.63 21.64
N ASP A 238 22.11 14.62 22.94
CA ASP A 238 22.33 15.84 23.74
C ASP A 238 23.52 16.63 23.21
N LYS A 239 24.64 15.94 22.93
CA LYS A 239 25.83 16.55 22.34
C LYS A 239 25.56 17.08 20.95
N TYR A 240 24.84 16.32 20.12
CA TYR A 240 24.50 16.74 18.76
C TYR A 240 23.68 18.05 18.77
N ILE A 241 22.61 18.13 19.56
CA ILE A 241 21.76 19.34 19.65
C ILE A 241 22.59 20.53 20.14
N LYS A 242 23.30 20.38 21.26
CA LYS A 242 24.08 21.47 21.87
C LYS A 242 25.24 21.96 21.00
N LYS A 243 25.80 21.08 20.14
CA LYS A 243 26.90 21.42 19.24
C LYS A 243 26.41 22.10 17.96
N ASN A 244 25.31 21.61 17.39
CA ASN A 244 24.88 22.03 16.04
C ASN A 244 23.84 23.15 16.06
N PHE A 245 23.08 23.30 17.15
CA PHE A 245 22.08 24.34 17.27
C PHE A 245 22.54 25.38 18.30
N PRO A 246 22.66 26.66 17.93
CA PRO A 246 23.06 27.70 18.87
C PRO A 246 22.05 27.83 20.01
N PHE A 247 22.57 28.15 21.20
CA PHE A 247 21.74 28.60 22.31
C PHE A 247 20.95 29.85 21.87
N HIS A 248 19.64 29.83 22.12
CA HIS A 248 18.73 30.89 21.70
C HIS A 248 18.24 31.73 22.88
N ARG A 249 17.70 31.09 23.92
CA ARG A 249 17.21 31.78 25.14
C ARG A 249 17.01 30.82 26.31
N MET A 250 16.73 31.36 27.49
CA MET A 250 16.15 30.61 28.60
C MET A 250 14.61 30.68 28.55
N ARG A 251 13.94 29.54 28.73
CA ARG A 251 12.49 29.43 28.98
C ARG A 251 12.29 29.07 30.46
N GLY A 252 12.12 30.09 31.29
CA GLY A 252 12.27 29.93 32.75
C GLY A 252 13.70 29.52 33.08
N ARG A 253 13.89 28.33 33.66
CA ARG A 253 15.22 27.76 33.94
C ARG A 253 15.76 26.83 32.85
N TYR A 254 15.01 26.61 31.78
CA TYR A 254 15.34 25.62 30.76
C TYR A 254 15.99 26.26 29.53
N PRO A 255 17.20 25.82 29.12
CA PRO A 255 17.85 26.37 27.95
C PRO A 255 17.16 25.89 26.66
N VAL A 256 16.95 26.81 25.74
CA VAL A 256 16.40 26.57 24.40
C VAL A 256 17.49 26.75 23.36
N TYR A 257 17.65 25.75 22.50
CA TYR A 257 18.53 25.79 21.33
C TYR A 257 17.67 25.90 20.08
N LYS A 258 18.15 26.63 19.05
CA LYS A 258 17.36 26.88 17.85
C LYS A 258 18.12 26.47 16.60
N ALA A 259 17.51 25.60 15.80
CA ALA A 259 18.08 25.20 14.51
C ALA A 259 17.91 26.30 13.45
N PRO A 260 18.72 26.30 12.38
CA PRO A 260 18.54 27.21 11.25
C PRO A 260 17.16 27.17 10.59
N SER A 261 16.45 26.04 10.69
CA SER A 261 15.06 25.89 10.24
C SER A 261 14.04 26.68 11.07
N GLY A 262 14.47 27.25 12.21
CA GLY A 262 13.61 27.96 13.14
C GLY A 262 13.02 27.09 14.25
N ASN A 263 13.19 25.76 14.17
CA ASN A 263 12.72 24.81 15.18
C ASN A 263 13.49 24.98 16.51
N GLU A 264 12.79 24.72 17.61
CA GLU A 264 13.30 24.92 18.97
C GLU A 264 13.45 23.59 19.70
N TYR A 265 14.52 23.47 20.48
CA TYR A 265 14.90 22.28 21.23
C TYR A 265 15.14 22.71 22.68
N CYS A 266 14.18 22.47 23.57
CA CYS A 266 14.23 22.91 24.96
C CYS A 266 14.62 21.75 25.88
N LEU A 267 15.66 21.92 26.69
CA LEU A 267 16.10 20.90 27.64
C LEU A 267 15.37 21.04 28.99
N GLU A 268 14.32 20.25 29.22
CA GLU A 268 13.48 20.31 30.42
C GLU A 268 13.93 19.32 31.52
N GLY A 269 15.24 19.26 31.76
CA GLY A 269 15.84 18.47 32.84
C GLY A 269 15.94 16.98 32.54
N ASN A 270 14.83 16.28 32.26
CA ASN A 270 14.80 14.83 32.03
C ASN A 270 14.39 14.43 30.59
N HIS A 271 14.06 15.39 29.73
CA HIS A 271 13.76 15.18 28.30
C HIS A 271 14.03 16.45 27.49
N TRP A 272 13.99 16.32 26.17
CA TRP A 272 13.94 17.42 25.22
C TRP A 272 12.48 17.69 24.81
N ASP A 273 11.95 18.89 25.06
CA ASP A 273 10.67 19.39 24.49
C ASP A 273 11.00 20.12 23.18
N ASN A 274 10.75 19.45 22.06
CA ASN A 274 11.08 19.96 20.74
C ASN A 274 9.85 20.53 20.04
N THR A 275 9.95 21.75 19.54
CA THR A 275 8.88 22.44 18.81
C THR A 275 9.25 22.61 17.34
N TYR A 276 8.36 22.14 16.45
CA TYR A 276 8.54 22.20 15.00
C TYR A 276 7.48 23.10 14.36
N TYR A 277 7.89 24.14 13.63
CA TYR A 277 7.00 25.16 13.04
C TYR A 277 6.50 24.78 11.65
#